data_AF-A0A8T4TFX5-F1
#
_entry.id   AF-A0A8T4TFX5-F1
#
_cell.length_a   1.000
_cell.length_b   1.000
_cell.length_c   1.000
_cell.angle_alpha   90.00
_cell.angle_beta   90.00
_cell.angle_gamma   90.00
#
_symmetry.space_group_name_H-M   'P 1'
#
loop_
_entity.id
_entity.type
_entity.pdbx_description
1 polymer ?
#
loop_
_entity_poly.entity_id
_entity_poly.type
_entity_poly.pdbx_seq_one_letter_code
_entity_poly.pdbx_strand_id
1 'polypeptide(L)'
;MSMVTIFLNSTISASQVYPFLNELKRKKLIQLIQIKKEGQRDKKAYSLTPNGKRFISNTLKKWDELLEIAFVNKITKCYHCGCELYNNKYKKLINKIELPFCCSHCADSYREMFKNNKLYACKICSFSYKNKKLKDKCQNWCKLHKSCNLEIIKYAVNQGGNDDKQEIQN
;
A
#
# COMPACT_ATOMS: atom_id res chain seq x y z
N MET A 1 -11.28 18.74 -16.20
CA MET A 1 -11.74 17.59 -15.40
C MET A 1 -11.14 16.33 -16.00
N SER A 2 -10.16 15.75 -15.32
CA SER A 2 -9.34 14.63 -15.79
C SER A 2 -10.16 13.34 -15.94
N MET A 3 -10.07 12.69 -17.10
CA MET A 3 -10.71 11.42 -17.49
C MET A 3 -10.60 10.26 -16.47
N VAL A 4 -9.69 10.37 -15.50
CA VAL A 4 -9.40 9.34 -14.50
C VAL A 4 -10.57 9.11 -13.53
N THR A 5 -11.39 10.13 -13.25
CA THR A 5 -12.47 10.03 -12.25
C THR A 5 -13.64 9.15 -12.70
N ILE A 6 -13.81 8.90 -14.01
CA ILE A 6 -14.92 8.09 -14.56
C ILE A 6 -14.67 6.59 -14.37
N PHE A 7 -13.41 6.14 -14.36
CA PHE A 7 -13.08 4.71 -14.37
C PHE A 7 -13.24 4.01 -13.02
N LEU A 8 -13.21 4.74 -11.91
CA LEU A 8 -13.22 4.15 -10.56
C LEU A 8 -14.63 3.81 -10.03
N ASN A 9 -15.70 4.24 -10.71
CA ASN A 9 -17.07 4.03 -10.27
C ASN A 9 -18.00 3.42 -11.35
N SER A 10 -17.44 3.00 -12.49
CA SER A 10 -18.21 2.30 -13.53
C SER A 10 -18.35 0.82 -13.18
N THR A 11 -19.58 0.35 -13.02
CA THR A 11 -19.88 -1.08 -12.97
C THR A 11 -19.45 -1.71 -14.30
N ILE A 12 -18.39 -2.52 -14.27
CA ILE A 12 -17.87 -3.14 -15.49
C ILE A 12 -18.97 -4.01 -16.09
N SER A 13 -19.39 -3.71 -17.32
CA SER A 13 -20.46 -4.46 -17.96
C SER A 13 -20.00 -5.86 -18.35
N ALA A 14 -20.94 -6.81 -18.35
CA ALA A 14 -20.69 -8.17 -18.84
C ALA A 14 -20.11 -8.19 -20.26
N SER A 15 -20.56 -7.26 -21.11
CA SER A 15 -20.08 -7.08 -22.49
C SER A 15 -18.61 -6.66 -22.58
N GLN A 16 -18.03 -6.09 -21.53
CA GLN A 16 -16.59 -5.78 -21.47
C GLN A 16 -15.79 -6.92 -20.85
N VAL A 17 -16.33 -7.54 -19.79
CA VAL A 17 -15.64 -8.62 -19.07
C VAL A 17 -15.47 -9.87 -19.93
N TYR A 18 -16.51 -10.32 -20.62
CA TYR A 18 -16.46 -11.60 -21.34
C TYR A 18 -15.50 -11.60 -22.54
N PRO A 19 -15.46 -10.58 -23.42
CA PRO A 19 -14.46 -10.51 -24.48
C PRO A 19 -13.04 -10.52 -23.93
N PHE A 20 -12.78 -9.80 -22.84
CA PHE A 20 -11.48 -9.76 -22.19
C PHE A 20 -11.08 -11.14 -21.64
N LEU A 21 -11.98 -11.82 -20.92
CA LEU A 21 -11.74 -13.18 -20.42
C LEU A 21 -11.51 -14.19 -21.56
N ASN A 22 -12.23 -14.05 -22.67
CA ASN A 22 -12.03 -14.89 -23.86
C ASN A 22 -10.65 -14.67 -24.47
N GLU A 23 -10.17 -13.43 -24.53
CA GLU A 23 -8.84 -13.12 -25.02
C GLU A 23 -7.74 -13.71 -24.11
N LEU A 24 -7.88 -13.56 -22.79
CA LEU A 24 -6.96 -14.14 -21.82
C LEU A 24 -6.92 -15.67 -21.90
N LYS A 25 -8.09 -16.31 -22.10
CA LYS A 25 -8.19 -17.76 -22.29
C LYS A 25 -7.53 -18.18 -23.61
N ARG A 26 -7.78 -17.47 -24.70
CA ARG A 26 -7.17 -17.71 -26.02
C ARG A 26 -5.64 -17.61 -25.96
N LYS A 27 -5.11 -16.65 -25.21
CA LYS A 27 -3.67 -16.46 -24.96
C LYS A 27 -3.10 -17.44 -23.92
N LYS A 28 -3.89 -18.40 -23.42
CA LYS A 28 -3.51 -19.39 -22.40
C LYS A 28 -2.97 -18.76 -21.10
N LEU A 29 -3.42 -17.55 -20.77
CA LEU A 29 -3.04 -16.85 -19.53
C LEU A 29 -3.95 -17.25 -18.36
N ILE A 30 -5.20 -17.61 -18.66
CA ILE A 30 -6.16 -18.13 -17.67
C ILE A 30 -6.73 -19.47 -18.12
N GLN A 31 -7.19 -20.25 -17.14
CA GLN A 31 -7.92 -21.50 -17.34
C GLN A 31 -9.21 -21.50 -16.53
N LEU A 32 -10.26 -22.13 -17.05
CA LEU A 32 -11.51 -22.32 -16.32
C LEU A 32 -11.29 -23.44 -15.29
N ILE A 33 -11.57 -23.17 -14.01
CA ILE A 33 -11.42 -24.15 -12.93
C ILE A 33 -12.72 -24.93 -12.73
N GLN A 34 -13.84 -24.22 -12.69
CA GLN A 34 -15.14 -24.80 -12.33
C GLN A 34 -16.29 -23.92 -12.81
N ILE A 35 -17.42 -24.56 -13.05
CA ILE A 35 -18.73 -23.93 -13.21
C ILE A 35 -19.52 -24.25 -11.96
N LYS A 36 -19.77 -23.24 -11.11
CA LYS A 36 -20.63 -23.39 -9.93
C LYS A 36 -22.07 -23.12 -10.33
N LYS A 37 -22.96 -24.09 -10.09
CA LYS A 37 -24.41 -23.87 -10.16
C LYS A 37 -24.87 -23.27 -8.83
N GLU A 38 -24.87 -21.95 -8.74
CA GLU A 38 -25.43 -21.19 -7.61
C GLU A 38 -26.55 -20.30 -8.14
N GLY A 39 -27.80 -20.66 -7.83
CA GLY A 39 -28.99 -19.93 -8.30
C GLY A 39 -29.39 -20.25 -9.75
N GLN A 40 -30.01 -19.30 -10.45
CA GLN A 40 -30.54 -19.50 -11.81
C GLN A 40 -29.48 -19.43 -12.93
N ARG A 41 -28.25 -18.98 -12.63
CA ARG A 41 -27.21 -18.77 -13.65
C ARG A 41 -25.88 -19.40 -13.23
N ASP A 42 -25.25 -20.06 -14.19
CA ASP A 42 -23.93 -20.67 -14.03
C ASP A 42 -22.84 -19.62 -13.76
N LYS A 43 -22.09 -19.78 -12.66
CA LYS A 43 -20.91 -18.97 -12.37
C LYS A 43 -19.64 -19.66 -12.85
N LYS A 44 -18.86 -18.97 -13.68
CA LYS A 44 -17.55 -19.45 -14.17
C LYS A 44 -16.42 -18.92 -13.29
N ALA A 45 -15.59 -19.80 -12.74
CA ALA A 45 -14.40 -19.42 -11.97
C ALA A 45 -13.12 -19.74 -12.76
N TYR A 46 -12.18 -18.79 -12.79
CA TYR A 46 -10.94 -18.87 -13.57
C TYR A 46 -9.71 -18.84 -12.66
N SER A 47 -8.63 -19.51 -13.07
CA SER A 47 -7.29 -19.42 -12.45
C SER A 47 -6.28 -18.91 -13.45
N LEU A 48 -5.21 -18.29 -12.95
CA LEU A 48 -4.01 -18.02 -13.74
C LEU A 48 -3.25 -19.33 -14.03
N THR A 49 -2.85 -19.50 -15.28
CA THR A 49 -1.88 -20.52 -15.66
C THR A 49 -0.46 -20.10 -15.21
N PRO A 50 0.55 -20.99 -15.26
CA PRO A 50 1.95 -20.58 -15.03
C PRO A 50 2.39 -19.43 -15.94
N ASN A 51 1.95 -19.43 -17.21
CA ASN A 51 2.20 -18.35 -18.16
C ASN A 51 1.46 -17.06 -17.77
N GLY A 52 0.23 -17.17 -17.28
CA GLY A 52 -0.53 -16.04 -16.72
C GLY A 52 0.18 -15.38 -15.54
N LYS A 53 0.68 -16.19 -14.60
CA LYS A 53 1.45 -15.67 -13.45
C LYS A 53 2.72 -14.94 -13.90
N ARG A 54 3.47 -15.52 -14.85
CA ARG A 54 4.67 -14.88 -15.41
C ARG A 54 4.34 -13.59 -16.15
N PHE A 55 3.27 -13.57 -16.94
CA PHE A 55 2.80 -12.38 -17.65
C PHE A 55 2.46 -11.24 -16.70
N ILE A 56 1.70 -11.51 -15.63
CA ILE A 56 1.35 -10.50 -14.63
C ILE A 56 2.59 -10.00 -13.90
N SER A 57 3.48 -10.91 -13.47
CA SER A 57 4.73 -10.52 -12.79
C SER A 57 5.61 -9.63 -13.68
N ASN A 58 5.78 -9.97 -14.95
CA ASN A 58 6.53 -9.15 -15.89
C ASN A 58 5.86 -7.81 -16.18
N THR A 59 4.53 -7.79 -16.22
CA THR A 59 3.77 -6.55 -16.45
C THR A 59 3.95 -5.61 -15.27
N LEU A 60 3.74 -6.08 -14.04
CA LEU A 60 3.93 -5.29 -12.83
C LEU A 60 5.36 -4.76 -12.70
N LYS A 61 6.36 -5.58 -13.02
CA LYS A 61 7.76 -5.13 -13.01
C LYS A 61 8.01 -3.95 -13.96
N LYS A 62 7.46 -3.99 -15.18
CA LYS A 62 7.59 -2.87 -16.13
C LYS A 62 6.89 -1.61 -15.61
N TRP A 63 5.77 -1.77 -14.92
CA TRP A 63 5.10 -0.64 -14.26
C TRP A 63 5.96 -0.06 -13.13
N ASP A 64 6.59 -0.91 -12.31
CA ASP A 64 7.51 -0.46 -11.25
C ASP A 64 8.68 0.35 -11.83
N GLU A 65 9.30 -0.14 -12.91
CA GLU A 65 10.38 0.57 -13.63
C GLU A 65 9.92 1.95 -14.13
N LEU A 66 8.72 2.06 -14.70
CA LEU A 66 8.16 3.34 -15.14
C LEU A 66 7.85 4.29 -13.98
N LEU A 67 7.33 3.76 -12.87
CA LEU A 67 7.06 4.55 -11.67
C LEU A 67 8.38 5.06 -11.07
N GLU A 68 9.40 4.22 -10.99
CA GLU A 68 10.74 4.63 -10.53
C GLU A 68 11.24 5.82 -11.36
N ILE A 69 11.24 5.72 -12.70
CA ILE A 69 11.65 6.82 -13.58
C ILE A 69 10.82 8.08 -13.35
N ALA A 70 9.49 7.96 -13.22
CA ALA A 70 8.60 9.09 -13.06
C ALA A 70 8.74 9.79 -11.69
N PHE A 71 9.13 9.06 -10.64
CA PHE A 71 9.27 9.59 -9.27
C PHE A 71 10.68 10.06 -8.92
N VAL A 72 11.72 9.46 -9.50
CA VAL A 72 13.13 9.82 -9.24
C VAL A 72 13.39 11.32 -9.42
N ASN A 73 12.69 11.98 -10.34
CA ASN A 73 12.88 13.40 -10.61
C ASN A 73 11.95 14.35 -9.81
N LYS A 74 10.99 13.81 -9.05
CA LYS A 74 9.96 14.63 -8.38
C LYS A 74 10.16 14.76 -6.87
N ILE A 75 10.94 13.87 -6.25
CA ILE A 75 11.16 13.86 -4.80
C ILE A 75 12.62 14.19 -4.53
N THR A 76 12.97 15.46 -4.63
CA THR A 76 14.36 15.95 -4.43
C THR A 76 14.60 16.54 -3.06
N LYS A 77 13.54 16.85 -2.28
CA LYS A 77 13.63 17.38 -0.91
C LYS A 77 12.64 16.70 0.02
N CYS A 78 13.03 16.45 1.27
CA CYS A 78 12.11 15.85 2.24
C CYS A 78 11.08 16.87 2.74
N TYR A 79 9.80 16.52 2.70
CA TYR A 79 8.70 17.39 3.13
C TYR A 79 8.78 17.82 4.61
N HIS A 80 9.38 17.00 5.48
CA HIS A 80 9.46 17.29 6.91
C HIS A 80 10.56 18.27 7.29
N CYS A 81 11.76 18.15 6.69
CA CYS A 81 12.94 18.91 7.11
C CYS A 81 13.64 19.67 5.98
N GLY A 82 13.18 19.54 4.74
CA GLY A 82 13.72 20.27 3.58
C GLY A 82 15.07 19.78 3.04
N CYS A 83 15.70 18.75 3.63
CA CYS A 83 16.99 18.25 3.17
C CYS A 83 16.90 17.60 1.77
N GLU A 84 17.95 17.73 0.98
CA GLU A 84 18.04 17.14 -0.36
C GLU A 84 18.11 15.60 -0.28
N LEU A 85 17.31 14.93 -1.10
CA LEU A 85 17.18 13.48 -1.16
C LEU A 85 17.93 12.94 -2.37
N TYR A 86 19.15 12.45 -2.15
CA TYR A 86 20.03 11.95 -3.22
C TYR A 86 19.79 10.48 -3.58
N ASN A 87 18.53 10.03 -3.68
CA ASN A 87 18.14 8.68 -4.14
C ASN A 87 18.38 7.46 -3.21
N ASN A 88 18.51 7.62 -1.90
CA ASN A 88 18.45 6.48 -0.98
C ASN A 88 17.60 6.74 0.26
N LYS A 89 16.70 5.79 0.60
CA LYS A 89 15.99 5.79 1.88
C LYS A 89 17.02 5.61 3.00
N TYR A 90 17.18 6.60 3.86
CA TYR A 90 18.04 6.49 5.04
C TYR A 90 17.47 5.42 5.98
N LYS A 91 18.23 4.37 6.26
CA LYS A 91 17.81 3.30 7.17
C LYS A 91 18.42 3.52 8.55
N LYS A 92 17.63 3.33 9.61
CA LYS A 92 18.11 3.38 10.99
C LYS A 92 17.55 2.23 11.80
N LEU A 93 18.41 1.62 12.61
CA LEU A 93 17.99 0.60 13.56
C LEU A 93 17.39 1.27 14.81
N ILE A 94 16.11 1.05 15.05
CA ILE A 94 15.38 1.57 16.22
C ILE A 94 14.68 0.41 16.89
N ASN A 95 15.00 0.16 18.17
CA ASN A 95 14.46 -0.97 18.95
C ASN A 95 14.62 -2.34 18.25
N LYS A 96 15.81 -2.60 17.69
CA LYS A 96 16.16 -3.83 16.93
C LYS A 96 15.34 -4.04 15.65
N ILE A 97 14.65 -3.01 15.16
CA ILE A 97 13.93 -3.03 13.89
C ILE A 97 14.60 -2.02 12.96
N GLU A 98 14.95 -2.45 11.75
CA GLU A 98 15.47 -1.56 10.72
C GLU A 98 14.30 -0.83 10.06
N LEU A 99 14.28 0.50 10.18
CA LEU A 99 13.21 1.35 9.65
C LEU A 99 13.74 2.24 8.52
N PRO A 100 13.03 2.35 7.39
CA PRO A 100 13.36 3.28 6.31
C PRO A 100 12.79 4.69 6.59
N PHE A 101 13.58 5.72 6.31
CA PHE A 101 13.22 7.14 6.43
C PHE A 101 13.58 7.89 5.14
N CYS A 102 12.99 9.07 4.93
CA CYS A 102 13.43 9.95 3.83
C CYS A 102 14.88 10.39 4.06
N CYS A 103 15.29 10.69 5.30
CA CYS A 103 16.60 11.24 5.64
C CYS A 103 17.00 10.95 7.11
N SER A 104 18.22 11.31 7.48
CA SER A 104 18.74 11.19 8.86
C SER A 104 17.94 12.00 9.87
N HIS A 105 17.55 13.24 9.55
CA HIS A 105 16.79 14.10 10.45
C HIS A 105 15.42 13.52 10.80
N CYS A 106 14.72 12.93 9.83
CA CYS A 106 13.45 12.23 10.09
C CYS A 106 13.64 11.02 10.98
N ALA A 107 14.73 10.27 10.80
CA ALA A 107 15.06 9.15 11.65
C ALA A 107 15.39 9.58 13.08
N ASP A 108 16.07 10.71 13.25
CA ASP A 108 16.38 11.29 14.56
C ASP A 108 15.13 11.82 15.26
N SER A 109 14.30 12.60 14.58
CA SER A 109 13.01 13.09 15.09
C SER A 109 12.13 11.93 15.57
N TYR A 110 11.99 10.89 14.74
CA TYR A 110 11.25 9.68 15.10
C TYR A 110 11.86 8.94 16.30
N ARG A 111 13.19 8.82 16.35
CA ARG A 111 13.88 8.21 17.50
C ARG A 111 13.58 8.96 18.80
N GLU A 112 13.60 10.29 18.77
CA GLU A 112 13.30 11.09 19.95
C GLU A 112 11.83 10.96 20.38
N MET A 113 10.89 10.87 19.44
CA MET A 113 9.49 10.55 19.75
C MET A 113 9.34 9.17 20.40
N PHE A 114 10.11 8.19 19.93
CA PHE A 114 10.10 6.84 20.46
C PHE A 114 10.73 6.74 21.85
N LYS A 115 11.91 7.36 22.07
CA LYS A 115 12.59 7.39 23.38
C LYS A 115 11.71 8.01 24.48
N ASN A 116 10.93 9.03 24.12
CA ASN A 116 10.02 9.69 25.05
C ASN A 116 8.72 8.87 25.34
N ASN A 117 8.67 7.57 24.98
CA ASN A 117 7.51 6.69 25.11
C ASN A 117 6.21 7.22 24.48
N LYS A 118 6.31 8.14 23.51
CA LYS A 118 5.14 8.73 22.84
C LYS A 118 4.56 7.84 21.76
N LEU A 119 5.23 6.75 21.38
CA LEU A 119 4.86 5.87 20.28
C LEU A 119 5.01 4.38 20.61
N TYR A 120 4.07 3.59 20.10
CA TYR A 120 4.05 2.14 20.21
C TYR A 120 4.13 1.52 18.81
N ALA A 121 5.19 0.77 18.53
CA ALA A 121 5.44 0.14 17.23
C ALA A 121 4.97 -1.32 17.17
N CYS A 122 4.36 -1.71 16.06
CA CYS A 122 4.10 -3.11 15.73
C CYS A 122 5.40 -3.80 15.30
N LYS A 123 5.73 -4.95 15.90
CA LYS A 123 6.98 -5.68 15.58
C LYS A 123 6.94 -6.43 14.23
N ILE A 124 5.80 -6.47 13.54
CA ILE A 124 5.62 -7.24 12.29
C ILE A 124 5.65 -6.32 11.08
N CYS A 125 4.80 -5.30 11.08
CA CYS A 125 4.66 -4.36 9.95
C CYS A 125 5.34 -3.01 10.20
N SER A 126 5.96 -2.81 11.38
CA SER A 126 6.72 -1.61 11.73
C SER A 126 5.95 -0.29 11.82
N PHE A 127 4.61 -0.30 11.66
CA PHE A 127 3.79 0.88 11.91
C PHE A 127 3.77 1.27 13.39
N SER A 128 3.75 2.59 13.65
CA SER A 128 3.75 3.18 15.00
C SER A 128 2.50 3.97 15.28
N TYR A 129 2.04 3.91 16.54
CA TYR A 129 0.77 4.47 16.97
C TYR A 129 0.95 5.26 18.27
N LYS A 130 0.14 6.31 18.47
CA LYS A 130 0.11 7.08 19.73
C LYS A 130 -0.38 6.25 20.92
N ASN A 131 -1.19 5.20 20.68
CA ASN A 131 -1.80 4.38 21.72
C ASN A 131 -1.42 2.89 21.60
N LYS A 132 -1.06 2.28 22.73
CA LYS A 132 -0.77 0.84 22.86
C LYS A 132 -1.90 -0.06 22.33
N LYS A 133 -3.16 0.30 22.55
CA LYS A 133 -4.34 -0.46 22.06
C LYS A 133 -4.36 -0.60 20.54
N LEU A 134 -3.99 0.45 19.80
CA LEU A 134 -3.92 0.41 18.34
C LEU A 134 -2.75 -0.46 17.86
N LYS A 135 -1.60 -0.32 18.52
CA LYS A 135 -0.44 -1.16 18.25
C LYS A 135 -0.75 -2.65 18.48
N ASP A 136 -1.49 -3.00 19.52
CA ASP A 136 -1.86 -4.39 19.82
C ASP A 136 -2.89 -4.93 18.82
N LYS A 137 -3.89 -4.12 18.43
CA LYS A 137 -4.81 -4.46 17.32
C LYS A 137 -4.05 -4.73 16.03
N CYS A 138 -3.13 -3.85 15.66
CA CYS A 138 -2.28 -4.01 14.48
C CYS A 138 -1.48 -5.30 14.55
N GLN A 139 -0.86 -5.59 15.70
CA GLN A 139 -0.02 -6.77 15.86
C GLN A 139 -0.82 -8.07 15.77
N ASN A 140 -2.02 -8.11 16.36
CA ASN A 140 -2.90 -9.28 16.27
C ASN A 140 -3.37 -9.51 14.83
N TRP A 141 -3.74 -8.46 14.11
CA TRP A 141 -4.13 -8.57 12.71
C TRP A 141 -2.99 -9.13 11.84
N CYS A 142 -1.79 -8.56 11.97
CA CYS A 142 -0.64 -8.99 11.19
C CYS A 142 -0.26 -10.45 11.46
N LYS A 143 -0.36 -10.91 12.72
CA LYS A 143 -0.13 -12.33 13.07
C LYS A 143 -1.13 -13.26 12.39
N LEU A 144 -2.42 -12.89 12.38
CA LEU A 144 -3.50 -13.74 11.91
C LEU A 144 -3.58 -13.79 10.37
N HIS A 145 -3.50 -12.63 9.72
CA HIS A 145 -3.78 -12.51 8.28
C HIS A 145 -2.53 -12.38 7.40
N LYS A 146 -1.35 -12.22 8.00
CA LYS A 146 -0.08 -11.95 7.29
C LYS A 146 -0.19 -10.77 6.30
N SER A 147 -1.05 -9.80 6.64
CA SER A 147 -1.34 -8.60 5.85
C SER A 147 -1.52 -7.40 6.80
N CYS A 148 -1.63 -6.19 6.23
CA CYS A 148 -1.93 -4.98 7.02
C CYS A 148 -3.39 -4.54 6.80
N ASN A 149 -4.05 -4.10 7.87
CA ASN A 149 -5.44 -3.64 7.84
C ASN A 149 -5.50 -2.11 7.61
N LEU A 150 -6.16 -1.67 6.54
CA LEU A 150 -6.30 -0.25 6.18
C LEU A 150 -7.01 0.58 7.27
N GLU A 151 -8.00 0.00 7.95
CA GLU A 151 -8.73 0.65 9.05
C GLU A 151 -7.86 0.90 10.29
N ILE A 152 -6.78 0.15 10.44
CA ILE A 152 -5.82 0.33 11.53
C ILE A 152 -4.71 1.29 11.08
N ILE A 153 -4.19 1.11 9.85
CA ILE A 153 -3.09 1.91 9.29
C ILE A 153 -3.44 3.40 9.23
N LYS A 154 -4.71 3.77 9.05
CA LYS A 154 -5.13 5.19 9.02
C LYS A 154 -4.77 5.97 10.30
N TYR A 155 -4.55 5.29 11.42
CA TYR A 155 -4.13 5.91 12.69
C TYR A 155 -2.62 5.85 12.93
N ALA A 156 -1.83 5.35 11.98
CA ALA A 156 -0.38 5.30 12.11
C ALA A 156 0.19 6.73 12.09
N VAL A 157 1.15 6.97 12.99
CA VAL A 157 1.88 8.23 13.06
C VAL A 157 2.86 8.26 11.90
N ASN A 158 2.37 8.66 10.72
CA ASN A 158 3.07 9.08 9.49
C ASN A 158 2.04 9.42 8.39
N GLN A 159 1.00 10.20 8.74
CA GLN A 159 0.26 10.99 7.75
C GLN A 159 0.55 12.47 8.05
N GLY A 160 0.88 13.23 7.01
CA GLY A 160 1.24 14.64 7.09
C GLY A 160 0.20 15.48 7.85
N GLY A 161 0.67 16.62 8.37
CA GLY A 161 0.02 17.44 9.38
C GLY A 161 -1.48 17.66 9.22
N ASN A 162 -2.18 17.50 10.34
CA ASN A 162 -3.26 18.38 10.77
C ASN A 162 -3.41 18.19 12.29
N ASP A 163 -2.50 18.84 13.01
CA ASP A 163 -2.72 19.21 14.41
C ASP A 163 -2.78 20.76 14.43
N ASP A 164 -3.76 21.36 13.75
CA ASP A 164 -4.22 22.71 14.11
C ASP A 164 -5.42 22.54 15.05
N LYS A 165 -5.11 22.55 16.34
CA LYS A 165 -6.00 23.18 17.30
C LYS A 165 -5.92 24.68 17.02
N GLN A 166 -7.02 25.27 16.56
CA GLN A 166 -7.29 26.68 16.84
C GLN A 166 -8.65 26.78 17.52
N GLU A 167 -8.63 26.72 18.85
CA GLU A 167 -9.51 27.58 19.64
C GLU A 167 -8.76 28.91 19.80
N ILE A 168 -9.16 29.97 19.09
CA ILE A 168 -9.13 31.37 19.58
C ILE A 168 -10.26 32.14 18.87
N GLN A 169 -11.29 32.47 19.66
CA GLN A 169 -12.12 33.70 19.71
C GLN A 169 -12.75 34.27 18.43
N ASN A 170 -14.09 34.29 18.42
CA ASN A 170 -14.90 35.52 18.38
C ASN A 170 -16.20 35.30 19.15
#